data_AF-Q8BH75-F1
#
_entry.id   AF-Q8BH75-F1
#
_cell.length_a   1.000
_cell.length_b   1.000
_cell.length_c   1.000
_cell.angle_alpha   90.00
_cell.angle_beta   90.00
_cell.angle_gamma   90.00
#
_symmetry.space_group_name_H-M   'P 1'
#
loop_
_entity.id
_entity.type
_entity.pdbx_description
1 polymer ?
#
loop_
_entity_poly.entity_id
_entity_poly.type
_entity_poly.pdbx_seq_one_letter_code
_entity_poly.pdbx_strand_id
1 'polypeptide(L)'
;MGYDVTRFQGDVDEDLICPICSGVLEEPVQAPHCEHAFCNACITQWFSQQQTCPVDRSVVTVAHLRPVPRIMRNMLSKLQIACDNAVFGCSAVVRLDNLMSHLSDCEHNPKRPVTCEQGCGLEMPKDELPNHNCIKHLRSVVQQQQSRIAELEKTSAEHKHQLAEQKRDIQLLKAYMRAIRSVNPNLQNLEETIEYNEILEWVNSLQPARVTRWGGMISTPDAVLQAVIKRSLVESGCPASIVNELIENAHERSWPQGLATLETRQMNRRYYENYVAKRIPGKQAVVVMACENQHMGDDMVQEPGLVMIFAHGVEEI
;
A
#
# COMPACT_ATOMS: atom_id res chain seq x y z
N MET A 1 22.95 34.33 -16.62
CA MET A 1 23.17 35.75 -17.01
C MET A 1 22.75 35.84 -18.46
N GLY A 2 22.33 37.03 -18.91
CA GLY A 2 21.54 37.25 -20.13
C GLY A 2 21.96 36.46 -21.38
N TYR A 3 21.02 36.25 -22.29
CA TYR A 3 21.26 35.46 -23.50
C TYR A 3 22.28 36.16 -24.41
N ASP A 4 23.22 35.38 -24.96
CA ASP A 4 24.20 35.89 -25.93
C ASP A 4 23.49 36.45 -27.18
N VAL A 5 23.76 37.73 -27.48
CA VAL A 5 23.15 38.48 -28.59
C VAL A 5 23.45 37.80 -29.94
N THR A 6 24.61 37.15 -30.08
CA THR A 6 25.02 36.50 -31.33
C THR A 6 24.16 35.30 -31.73
N ARG A 7 23.36 34.77 -30.79
CA ARG A 7 22.46 33.64 -31.04
C ARG A 7 21.12 34.05 -31.61
N PHE A 8 20.81 35.35 -31.62
CA PHE A 8 19.53 35.84 -32.12
C PHE A 8 19.57 36.02 -33.63
N GLN A 9 18.43 35.70 -34.27
CA GLN A 9 18.26 35.93 -35.69
C GLN A 9 17.68 37.33 -35.92
N GLY A 10 18.45 38.18 -36.61
CA GLY A 10 18.10 39.57 -36.87
C GLY A 10 18.62 40.53 -35.79
N ASP A 11 18.29 41.80 -35.95
CA ASP A 11 18.72 42.86 -35.03
C ASP A 11 17.89 42.81 -33.73
N VAL A 12 18.57 42.83 -32.59
CA VAL A 12 17.94 42.94 -31.27
C VAL A 12 17.94 44.40 -30.86
N ASP A 13 16.76 44.92 -30.48
CA ASP A 13 16.60 46.28 -29.98
C ASP A 13 17.48 46.52 -28.74
N GLU A 14 18.16 47.67 -28.69
CA GLU A 14 19.07 48.06 -27.61
C GLU A 14 18.34 48.12 -26.26
N ASP A 15 17.05 48.46 -26.26
CA ASP A 15 16.20 48.51 -25.05
C ASP A 15 15.99 47.12 -24.42
N LEU A 16 16.31 46.03 -25.15
CA LEU A 16 16.20 44.65 -24.68
C LEU A 16 17.52 44.07 -24.19
N ILE A 17 18.60 44.86 -24.19
CA ILE A 17 19.93 44.46 -23.76
C ILE A 17 20.16 44.87 -22.31
N CYS A 18 20.68 43.94 -21.50
CA CYS A 18 21.04 44.22 -20.12
C CYS A 18 22.32 45.08 -20.06
N PRO A 19 22.30 46.26 -19.40
CA PRO A 19 23.49 47.11 -19.29
C PRO A 19 24.64 46.50 -18.48
N ILE A 20 24.38 45.47 -17.67
CA ILE A 20 25.38 44.84 -16.78
C ILE A 20 26.15 43.73 -17.50
N CYS A 21 25.45 42.84 -18.20
CA CYS A 21 26.07 41.69 -18.87
C CYS A 21 26.17 41.84 -20.40
N SER A 22 25.59 42.90 -20.97
CA SER A 22 25.53 43.17 -22.41
C SER A 22 24.86 42.06 -23.25
N GLY A 23 24.13 41.14 -22.60
CA GLY A 23 23.29 40.14 -23.26
C GLY A 23 21.82 40.54 -23.29
N VAL A 24 21.02 39.85 -24.10
CA VAL A 24 19.56 40.02 -24.12
C VAL A 24 18.97 39.63 -22.77
N LEU A 25 18.04 40.43 -22.27
CA LEU A 25 17.51 40.29 -20.92
C LEU A 25 16.92 38.90 -20.64
N GLU A 26 17.47 38.23 -19.63
CA GLU A 26 16.99 36.96 -19.06
C GLU A 26 16.29 37.24 -17.73
N GLU A 27 15.04 36.75 -17.59
CA GLU A 27 14.16 37.07 -16.46
C GLU A 27 14.17 38.58 -16.12
N PRO A 28 13.72 39.43 -17.06
CA PRO A 28 13.89 40.88 -16.96
C PRO A 28 13.14 41.50 -15.78
N VAL A 29 13.85 42.34 -15.02
CA VAL A 29 13.31 43.20 -13.95
C VAL A 29 13.69 44.65 -14.21
N GLN A 30 12.85 45.57 -13.72
CA GLN A 30 12.95 47.01 -13.92
C GLN A 30 13.05 47.73 -12.57
N ALA A 31 13.91 48.74 -12.51
CA ALA A 31 13.96 49.67 -11.39
C ALA A 31 12.78 50.66 -11.49
N PRO A 32 11.99 50.88 -10.42
CA PRO A 32 10.70 51.57 -10.52
C PRO A 32 10.79 53.08 -10.74
N HIS A 33 11.91 53.73 -10.40
CA HIS A 33 12.06 55.19 -10.48
C HIS A 33 12.76 55.67 -11.75
N CYS A 34 13.74 54.89 -12.23
CA CYS A 34 14.53 55.24 -13.40
C CYS A 34 14.21 54.37 -14.62
N GLU A 35 13.33 53.39 -14.48
CA GLU A 35 12.82 52.54 -15.55
C GLU A 35 13.88 51.72 -16.31
N HIS A 36 15.13 51.68 -15.85
CA HIS A 36 16.16 50.81 -16.42
C HIS A 36 15.89 49.32 -16.14
N ALA A 37 16.05 48.50 -17.17
CA ALA A 37 15.83 47.05 -17.12
C ALA A 37 17.14 46.27 -17.04
N PHE A 38 17.12 45.15 -16.30
CA PHE A 38 18.27 44.28 -16.06
C PHE A 38 17.84 42.82 -16.00
N CYS A 39 18.76 41.89 -16.25
CA CYS A 39 18.52 40.49 -15.90
C CYS A 39 18.40 40.38 -14.38
N ASN A 40 17.45 39.60 -13.87
CA ASN A 40 17.24 39.43 -12.43
C ASN A 40 18.52 39.01 -11.71
N ALA A 41 19.22 38.01 -12.25
CA ALA A 41 20.49 37.54 -11.69
C ALA A 41 21.57 38.65 -11.65
N CYS A 42 21.67 39.45 -12.72
CA CYS A 42 22.69 40.50 -12.83
C CYS A 42 22.46 41.62 -11.81
N ILE A 43 21.23 42.14 -11.70
CA ILE A 43 20.95 43.23 -10.76
C ILE A 43 20.99 42.75 -9.31
N THR A 44 20.56 41.51 -9.04
CA THR A 44 20.64 40.91 -7.71
C THR A 44 22.10 40.74 -7.27
N GLN A 45 22.98 40.30 -8.18
CA GLN A 45 24.41 40.24 -7.91
C GLN A 45 25.00 41.63 -7.65
N TRP A 46 24.62 42.65 -8.41
CA TRP A 46 25.06 44.03 -8.19
C TRP A 46 24.65 44.56 -6.81
N PHE A 47 23.39 44.32 -6.42
CA PHE A 47 22.85 44.73 -5.12
C PHE A 47 23.49 44.05 -3.91
N SER A 48 24.20 42.94 -4.10
CA SER A 48 25.05 42.37 -3.03
C SER A 48 26.22 43.28 -2.64
N GLN A 49 26.61 44.22 -3.52
CA GLN A 49 27.70 45.16 -3.29
C GLN A 49 27.21 46.60 -3.14
N GLN A 50 26.27 47.05 -3.97
CA GLN A 50 25.81 48.44 -4.01
C GLN A 50 24.30 48.50 -4.26
N GLN A 51 23.52 49.17 -3.39
CA GLN A 51 22.07 49.36 -3.55
C GLN A 51 21.73 50.60 -4.39
N THR A 52 22.31 50.68 -5.58
CA THR A 52 22.09 51.76 -6.56
C THR A 52 21.94 51.19 -7.96
N CYS A 53 21.19 51.87 -8.81
CA CYS A 53 21.06 51.53 -10.22
C CYS A 53 22.42 51.66 -10.93
N PRO A 54 22.88 50.63 -11.68
CA PRO A 54 24.15 50.67 -12.41
C PRO A 54 24.25 51.76 -13.48
N VAL A 55 23.13 52.26 -14.00
CA VAL A 55 23.10 53.21 -15.13
C VAL A 55 23.17 54.66 -14.66
N ASP A 56 22.32 55.03 -13.69
CA ASP A 56 22.15 56.43 -13.27
C ASP A 56 22.46 56.68 -11.78
N ARG A 57 22.86 55.64 -11.03
CA ARG A 57 23.19 55.68 -9.60
C ARG A 57 22.02 56.07 -8.69
N SER A 58 20.79 56.04 -9.18
CA SER A 58 19.60 56.21 -8.34
C SER A 58 19.55 55.13 -7.26
N VAL A 59 19.07 55.48 -6.06
CA VAL A 59 18.94 54.50 -4.97
C VAL A 59 17.83 53.51 -5.31
N VAL A 60 18.17 52.23 -5.37
CA VAL A 60 17.24 51.15 -5.67
C VAL A 60 17.53 49.98 -4.74
N THR A 61 16.48 49.41 -4.17
CA THR A 61 16.57 48.23 -3.32
C THR A 61 15.94 47.02 -4.02
N VAL A 62 16.42 45.81 -3.70
CA VAL A 62 15.93 44.54 -4.28
C VAL A 62 14.40 44.43 -4.15
N ALA A 63 13.84 44.84 -3.01
CA ALA A 63 12.41 44.75 -2.72
C ALA A 63 11.51 45.62 -3.63
N HIS A 64 12.09 46.62 -4.29
CA HIS A 64 11.36 47.54 -5.15
C HIS A 64 11.47 47.19 -6.64
N LEU A 65 12.26 46.18 -7.01
CA LEU A 65 12.32 45.71 -8.40
C LEU A 65 10.94 45.23 -8.85
N ARG A 66 10.54 45.64 -10.05
CA ARG A 66 9.27 45.23 -10.66
C ARG A 66 9.54 44.40 -11.91
N PRO A 67 8.64 43.48 -12.28
CA PRO A 67 8.71 42.85 -13.59
C PRO A 67 8.60 43.91 -14.69
N VAL A 68 9.33 43.75 -15.79
CA VAL A 68 9.22 44.68 -16.94
C VAL A 68 7.80 44.75 -17.51
N PRO A 69 7.41 45.89 -18.13
CA PRO A 69 6.12 46.07 -18.77
C PRO A 69 5.80 44.95 -19.78
N ARG A 70 4.50 44.65 -19.93
CA ARG A 70 4.03 43.58 -20.83
C ARG A 70 4.52 43.77 -22.27
N ILE A 71 4.64 45.00 -22.75
CA ILE A 71 5.11 45.29 -24.11
C ILE A 71 6.55 44.81 -24.32
N MET A 72 7.46 45.12 -23.40
CA MET A 72 8.85 44.67 -23.43
C MET A 72 8.95 43.15 -23.31
N ARG A 73 8.15 42.54 -22.42
CA ARG A 73 8.07 41.07 -22.32
C ARG A 73 7.61 40.43 -23.63
N ASN A 74 6.59 41.00 -24.28
CA ASN A 74 6.09 40.51 -25.56
C ASN A 74 7.10 40.69 -26.70
N MET A 75 7.92 41.75 -26.67
CA MET A 75 9.01 41.96 -27.61
C MET A 75 10.08 40.87 -27.43
N LEU A 76 10.53 40.63 -26.19
CA LEU A 76 11.46 39.54 -25.86
C LEU A 76 10.93 38.17 -26.30
N SER A 77 9.67 37.85 -25.99
CA SER A 77 9.05 36.56 -26.35
C SER A 77 8.98 36.31 -27.86
N LYS A 78 8.99 37.35 -28.69
CA LYS A 78 8.95 37.22 -30.17
C LYS A 78 10.33 37.08 -30.80
N LEU A 79 11.41 37.42 -30.08
CA LEU A 79 12.75 37.27 -30.59
C LEU A 79 13.01 35.81 -30.97
N GLN A 80 13.71 35.62 -32.08
CA GLN A 80 14.09 34.30 -32.59
C GLN A 80 15.54 34.00 -32.17
N ILE A 81 15.76 32.88 -31.51
CA ILE A 81 17.04 32.48 -30.93
C ILE A 81 17.43 31.07 -31.40
N ALA A 82 18.70 30.89 -31.72
CA ALA A 82 19.30 29.60 -31.99
C ALA A 82 19.48 28.79 -30.69
N CYS A 83 19.21 27.49 -30.77
CA CYS A 83 19.38 26.55 -29.65
C CYS A 83 20.80 26.58 -29.06
N ASP A 84 20.95 26.43 -27.74
CA ASP A 84 22.27 26.29 -27.08
C ASP A 84 23.08 25.12 -27.65
N ASN A 85 22.37 24.07 -28.10
CA ASN A 85 22.98 22.89 -28.69
C ASN A 85 23.29 23.05 -30.19
N ALA A 86 23.33 24.28 -30.73
CA ALA A 86 23.74 24.53 -32.10
C ALA A 86 25.15 24.01 -32.39
N VAL A 87 26.05 24.11 -31.41
CA VAL A 87 27.41 23.53 -31.48
C VAL A 87 27.42 22.00 -31.63
N PHE A 88 26.35 21.33 -31.18
CA PHE A 88 26.17 19.89 -31.31
C PHE A 88 25.33 19.49 -32.54
N GLY A 89 25.01 20.46 -33.42
CA GLY A 89 24.29 20.23 -34.67
C GLY A 89 22.82 20.64 -34.67
N CYS A 90 22.30 21.23 -33.59
CA CYS A 90 20.92 21.72 -33.61
C CYS A 90 20.79 22.98 -34.50
N SER A 91 20.10 22.85 -35.64
CA SER A 91 19.81 23.99 -36.53
C SER A 91 18.51 24.71 -36.17
N ALA A 92 17.88 24.39 -35.03
CA ALA A 92 16.60 24.96 -34.65
C ALA A 92 16.76 26.41 -34.23
N VAL A 93 15.99 27.28 -34.87
CA VAL A 93 15.74 28.66 -34.42
C VAL A 93 14.30 28.72 -33.93
N VAL A 94 14.13 29.03 -32.66
CA VAL A 94 12.83 29.04 -31.97
C VAL A 94 12.58 30.43 -31.40
N ARG A 95 11.33 30.70 -31.05
CA ARG A 95 11.02 31.91 -30.27
C ARG A 95 11.60 31.78 -28.87
N LEU A 96 12.04 32.89 -28.30
CA LEU A 96 12.69 32.92 -26.98
C LEU A 96 11.79 32.33 -25.89
N ASP A 97 10.47 32.57 -25.96
CA ASP A 97 9.48 31.98 -25.04
C ASP A 97 9.39 30.44 -25.10
N ASN A 98 9.75 29.84 -26.24
CA ASN A 98 9.74 28.40 -26.45
C ASN A 98 11.14 27.75 -26.26
N LEU A 99 12.18 28.53 -26.01
CA LEU A 99 13.56 28.01 -25.91
C LEU A 99 13.69 26.94 -24.83
N MET A 100 13.12 27.16 -23.63
CA MET A 100 13.20 26.21 -22.52
C MET A 100 12.56 24.85 -22.84
N SER A 101 11.39 24.85 -23.49
CA SER A 101 10.74 23.62 -23.93
C SER A 101 11.53 22.93 -25.05
N HIS A 102 12.13 23.70 -25.96
CA HIS A 102 13.00 23.11 -26.96
C HIS A 102 14.24 22.45 -26.32
N LEU A 103 14.87 23.08 -25.33
CA LEU A 103 16.08 22.54 -24.68
C LEU A 103 15.84 21.24 -23.91
N SER A 104 14.66 21.06 -23.30
CA SER A 104 14.31 19.81 -22.62
C SER A 104 14.22 18.64 -23.61
N ASP A 105 13.71 18.91 -24.81
CA ASP A 105 13.38 17.87 -25.79
C ASP A 105 14.39 17.78 -26.95
N CYS A 106 15.37 18.68 -26.97
CA CYS A 106 16.31 18.83 -28.08
C CYS A 106 17.07 17.52 -28.35
N GLU A 107 17.02 17.04 -29.59
CA GLU A 107 17.69 15.80 -29.99
C GLU A 107 19.22 15.86 -29.86
N HIS A 108 19.77 17.07 -29.99
CA HIS A 108 21.20 17.35 -29.93
C HIS A 108 21.67 17.76 -28.53
N ASN A 109 20.79 17.76 -27.52
CA ASN A 109 21.18 18.00 -26.14
C ASN A 109 21.95 16.77 -25.60
N PRO A 110 23.26 16.88 -25.32
CA PRO A 110 24.05 15.76 -24.80
C PRO A 110 23.55 15.30 -23.43
N LYS A 111 23.00 16.21 -22.63
CA LYS A 111 22.48 15.92 -21.30
C LYS A 111 21.01 15.49 -21.28
N ARG A 112 20.38 15.31 -22.45
CA ARG A 112 18.98 14.86 -22.50
C ARG A 112 18.86 13.50 -21.79
N PRO A 113 17.95 13.34 -20.81
CA PRO A 113 17.69 12.05 -20.20
C PRO A 113 17.22 11.06 -21.27
N VAL A 114 17.87 9.91 -21.33
CA VAL A 114 17.48 8.78 -22.16
C VAL A 114 17.48 7.52 -21.32
N THR A 115 16.49 6.67 -21.54
CA THR A 115 16.41 5.35 -20.91
C THR A 115 17.26 4.37 -21.71
N CYS A 116 18.03 3.53 -21.03
CA CYS A 116 18.80 2.49 -21.70
C CYS A 116 17.88 1.45 -22.38
N GLU A 117 17.90 1.42 -23.71
CA GLU A 117 17.11 0.49 -24.53
C GLU A 117 17.66 -0.94 -24.58
N GLN A 118 18.88 -1.16 -24.06
CA GLN A 118 19.55 -2.48 -24.01
C GLN A 118 19.06 -3.35 -22.83
N GLY A 119 17.94 -2.96 -22.19
CA GLY A 119 17.20 -3.80 -21.22
C GLY A 119 17.55 -3.59 -19.74
N CYS A 120 18.45 -2.67 -19.38
CA CYS A 120 18.71 -2.38 -17.97
C CYS A 120 17.75 -1.32 -17.38
N GLY A 121 17.09 -0.53 -18.23
CA GLY A 121 16.09 0.46 -17.82
C GLY A 121 16.64 1.68 -17.08
N LEU A 122 17.97 1.85 -16.97
CA LEU A 122 18.57 3.01 -16.32
C LEU A 122 18.33 4.28 -17.14
N GLU A 123 17.82 5.34 -16.50
CA GLU A 123 17.79 6.69 -17.06
C GLU A 123 19.13 7.38 -16.88
N MET A 124 19.69 7.93 -17.96
CA MET A 124 20.99 8.61 -17.93
C MET A 124 21.11 9.67 -19.04
N PRO A 125 22.08 10.59 -18.95
CA PRO A 125 22.39 11.53 -20.03
C PRO A 125 22.73 10.84 -21.36
N LYS A 126 22.30 11.41 -22.49
CA LYS A 126 22.54 10.86 -23.84
C LYS A 126 24.03 10.72 -24.18
N ASP A 127 24.88 11.62 -23.72
CA ASP A 127 26.34 11.58 -23.90
C ASP A 127 27.03 10.48 -23.08
N GLU A 128 26.42 10.02 -21.98
CA GLU A 128 26.93 8.90 -21.18
C GLU A 128 26.51 7.53 -21.74
N LEU A 129 25.50 7.48 -22.62
CA LEU A 129 24.97 6.24 -23.21
C LEU A 129 26.06 5.38 -23.90
N PRO A 130 27.00 5.93 -24.70
CA PRO A 130 28.07 5.14 -25.32
C PRO A 130 29.02 4.47 -24.32
N ASN A 131 29.16 5.05 -23.12
CA ASN A 131 30.02 4.52 -22.06
C ASN A 131 29.24 3.67 -21.03
N HIS A 132 27.94 3.46 -21.24
CA HIS A 132 27.09 2.70 -20.34
C HIS A 132 27.40 1.20 -20.38
N ASN A 133 27.48 0.56 -19.21
CA ASN A 133 27.66 -0.88 -19.08
C ASN A 133 26.46 -1.50 -18.36
N CYS A 134 25.52 -2.05 -19.14
CA CYS A 134 24.28 -2.66 -18.62
C CYS A 134 24.56 -3.77 -17.61
N ILE A 135 25.58 -4.59 -17.87
CA ILE A 135 25.92 -5.73 -17.01
C ILE A 135 26.40 -5.24 -15.64
N LYS A 136 27.25 -4.20 -15.61
CA LYS A 136 27.72 -3.59 -14.35
C LYS A 136 26.54 -3.00 -13.56
N HIS A 137 25.64 -2.28 -14.23
CA HIS A 137 24.45 -1.73 -13.59
C HIS A 137 23.55 -2.83 -13.02
N LEU A 138 23.19 -3.83 -13.84
CA LEU A 138 22.33 -4.93 -13.41
C LEU A 138 22.95 -5.74 -12.27
N ARG A 139 24.27 -5.98 -12.27
CA ARG A 139 24.96 -6.62 -11.14
C ARG A 139 24.84 -5.81 -9.84
N SER A 140 24.97 -4.48 -9.94
CA SER A 140 24.77 -3.59 -8.79
C SER A 140 23.33 -3.66 -8.26
N VAL A 141 22.34 -3.68 -9.15
CA VAL A 141 20.92 -3.81 -8.79
C VAL A 141 20.66 -5.15 -8.10
N VAL A 142 21.15 -6.26 -8.66
CA VAL A 142 21.01 -7.59 -8.06
C VAL A 142 21.66 -7.65 -6.69
N GLN A 143 22.86 -7.10 -6.52
CA GLN A 143 23.55 -7.06 -5.22
C GLN A 143 22.77 -6.23 -4.18
N GLN A 144 22.21 -5.09 -4.59
CA GLN A 144 21.37 -4.26 -3.72
C GLN A 144 20.06 -4.96 -3.35
N GLN A 145 19.46 -5.70 -4.27
CA GLN A 145 18.26 -6.49 -3.99
C GLN A 145 18.57 -7.63 -3.02
N GLN A 146 19.70 -8.32 -3.18
CA GLN A 146 20.14 -9.36 -2.27
C GLN A 146 20.36 -8.82 -0.83
N SER A 147 20.97 -7.64 -0.67
CA SER A 147 21.15 -7.06 0.66
C SER A 147 19.83 -6.66 1.31
N ARG A 148 18.89 -6.10 0.54
CA ARG A 148 17.54 -5.77 1.02
C ARG A 148 16.74 -7.00 1.43
N ILE A 149 16.82 -8.09 0.66
CA ILE A 149 16.15 -9.35 1.00
C ILE A 149 16.70 -9.90 2.32
N ALA A 150 18.03 -9.92 2.50
CA ALA A 150 18.64 -10.38 3.74
C ALA A 150 18.23 -9.54 4.96
N GLU A 151 18.11 -8.22 4.80
CA GLU A 151 17.63 -7.33 5.86
C GLU A 151 16.15 -7.57 6.19
N LEU A 152 15.31 -7.77 5.17
CA LEU A 152 13.89 -8.10 5.37
C LEU A 152 13.70 -9.47 6.04
N GLU A 153 14.50 -10.46 5.69
CA GLU A 153 14.48 -11.78 6.34
C GLU A 153 14.86 -11.67 7.82
N LYS A 154 15.88 -10.86 8.15
CA LYS A 154 16.30 -10.62 9.55
C LYS A 154 15.19 -9.95 10.35
N THR A 155 14.60 -8.87 9.85
CA THR A 155 13.51 -8.15 10.53
C THR A 155 12.26 -9.00 10.68
N SER A 156 11.94 -9.84 9.68
CA SER A 156 10.84 -10.82 9.77
C SER A 156 11.07 -11.85 10.88
N ALA A 157 12.31 -12.35 11.03
CA ALA A 157 12.67 -13.27 12.10
C ALA A 157 12.55 -12.62 13.49
N GLU A 158 12.99 -11.36 13.64
CA GLU A 158 12.85 -10.59 14.88
C GLU A 158 11.38 -10.36 15.25
N HIS A 159 10.54 -9.94 14.30
CA HIS A 159 9.11 -9.77 14.53
C HIS A 159 8.41 -11.09 14.90
N LYS A 160 8.81 -12.21 14.28
CA LYS A 160 8.27 -13.53 14.63
C LYS A 160 8.63 -13.93 16.06
N HIS A 161 9.82 -13.58 16.53
CA HIS A 161 10.23 -13.81 17.92
C HIS A 161 9.42 -12.96 18.90
N GLN A 162 9.28 -11.66 18.63
CA GLN A 162 8.48 -10.73 19.44
C GLN A 162 7.02 -11.17 19.52
N LEU A 163 6.42 -11.59 18.39
CA LEU A 163 5.05 -12.10 18.36
C LEU A 163 4.89 -13.37 19.22
N ALA A 164 5.89 -14.25 19.23
CA ALA A 164 5.87 -15.44 20.08
C ALA A 164 5.95 -15.09 21.57
N GLU A 165 6.75 -14.08 21.94
CA GLU A 165 6.85 -13.57 23.31
C GLU A 165 5.53 -12.93 23.75
N GLN A 166 4.97 -12.02 22.96
CA GLN A 166 3.67 -11.40 23.23
C GLN A 166 2.54 -12.42 23.39
N LYS A 167 2.53 -13.50 22.59
CA LYS A 167 1.56 -14.60 22.75
C LYS A 167 1.70 -15.30 24.10
N ARG A 168 2.91 -15.48 24.63
CA ARG A 168 3.13 -16.06 25.97
C ARG A 168 2.65 -15.11 27.07
N ASP A 169 2.94 -13.82 26.95
CA ASP A 169 2.48 -12.81 27.92
C ASP A 169 0.95 -12.73 27.99
N ILE A 170 0.29 -12.75 26.82
CA ILE A 170 -1.18 -12.80 26.76
C ILE A 170 -1.72 -14.07 27.41
N GLN A 171 -1.07 -15.22 27.21
CA GLN A 171 -1.48 -16.48 27.86
C GLN A 171 -1.32 -16.39 29.39
N LEU A 172 -0.23 -15.79 29.87
CA LEU A 172 0.01 -15.59 31.30
C LEU A 172 -1.04 -14.62 31.90
N LEU A 173 -1.31 -13.50 31.24
CA LEU A 173 -2.36 -12.56 31.65
C LEU A 173 -3.74 -13.23 31.68
N LYS A 174 -4.07 -14.06 30.68
CA LYS A 174 -5.30 -14.87 30.68
C LYS A 174 -5.35 -15.80 31.90
N ALA A 175 -4.25 -16.45 32.27
CA ALA A 175 -4.18 -17.31 33.45
C ALA A 175 -4.36 -16.53 34.76
N TYR A 176 -3.72 -15.36 34.92
CA TYR A 176 -3.92 -14.48 36.08
C TYR A 176 -5.37 -14.03 36.19
N MET A 177 -5.99 -13.63 35.08
CA MET A 177 -7.40 -13.23 35.09
C MET A 177 -8.31 -14.37 35.56
N ARG A 178 -8.09 -15.61 35.09
CA ARG A 178 -8.84 -16.79 35.59
C ARG A 178 -8.64 -17.00 37.09
N ALA A 179 -7.40 -16.90 37.59
CA ALA A 179 -7.11 -17.07 39.02
C ALA A 179 -7.76 -15.97 39.90
N ILE A 180 -7.79 -14.72 39.44
CA ILE A 180 -8.48 -13.64 40.17
C ILE A 180 -9.99 -13.88 40.20
N ARG A 181 -10.55 -14.38 39.10
CA ARG A 181 -12.00 -14.66 38.96
C ARG A 181 -12.45 -15.81 39.86
N SER A 182 -11.64 -16.86 40.04
CA SER A 182 -11.99 -18.00 40.90
C SER A 182 -12.12 -17.65 42.39
N VAL A 183 -11.63 -16.48 42.82
CA VAL A 183 -11.69 -16.02 44.21
C VAL A 183 -12.87 -15.07 44.47
N ASN A 184 -13.57 -14.61 43.41
CA ASN A 184 -14.63 -13.61 43.53
C ASN A 184 -15.95 -14.11 42.90
N PRO A 185 -16.99 -14.46 43.69
CA PRO A 185 -18.25 -15.02 43.17
C PRO A 185 -18.97 -14.08 42.19
N ASN A 186 -18.87 -12.76 42.39
CA ASN A 186 -19.44 -11.77 41.48
C ASN A 186 -18.80 -11.78 40.08
N LEU A 187 -17.61 -12.36 39.93
CA LEU A 187 -16.92 -12.52 38.65
C LEU A 187 -17.25 -13.84 37.95
N GLN A 188 -17.90 -14.82 38.61
CA GLN A 188 -18.31 -16.09 37.98
C GLN A 188 -19.42 -15.88 36.94
N ASN A 189 -20.44 -15.06 37.24
CA ASN A 189 -21.46 -14.69 36.26
C ASN A 189 -20.84 -13.93 35.05
N LEU A 190 -19.75 -13.20 35.29
CA LEU A 190 -18.99 -12.54 34.24
C LEU A 190 -18.20 -13.54 33.39
N GLU A 191 -17.76 -14.67 33.96
CA GLU A 191 -17.05 -15.74 33.26
C GLU A 191 -17.97 -16.44 32.24
N GLU A 192 -19.17 -16.84 32.65
CA GLU A 192 -20.18 -17.41 31.73
C GLU A 192 -20.50 -16.43 30.59
N THR A 193 -20.62 -15.14 30.90
CA THR A 193 -20.90 -14.10 29.89
C THR A 193 -19.72 -13.89 28.94
N ILE A 194 -18.48 -13.91 29.45
CA ILE A 194 -17.27 -13.72 28.63
C ILE A 194 -17.04 -14.94 27.73
N GLU A 195 -17.17 -16.15 28.26
CA GLU A 195 -17.03 -17.38 27.48
C GLU A 195 -18.11 -17.46 26.41
N TYR A 196 -19.37 -17.14 26.75
CA TYR A 196 -20.46 -17.08 25.78
C TYR A 196 -20.21 -16.02 24.68
N ASN A 197 -19.63 -14.86 25.01
CA ASN A 197 -19.25 -13.86 24.02
C ASN A 197 -18.11 -14.32 23.11
N GLU A 198 -17.09 -15.02 23.65
CA GLU A 198 -15.99 -15.59 22.84
C GLU A 198 -16.54 -16.65 21.87
N ILE A 199 -17.51 -17.46 22.31
CA ILE A 199 -18.21 -18.43 21.46
C ILE A 199 -18.99 -17.70 20.36
N LEU A 200 -19.79 -16.69 20.70
CA LEU A 200 -20.56 -15.92 19.71
C LEU A 200 -19.66 -15.23 18.68
N GLU A 201 -18.55 -14.63 19.10
CA GLU A 201 -17.59 -13.99 18.21
C GLU A 201 -16.99 -15.01 17.22
N TRP A 202 -16.58 -16.18 17.72
CA TRP A 202 -16.09 -17.26 16.87
C TRP A 202 -17.16 -17.77 15.89
N VAL A 203 -18.38 -18.03 16.36
CA VAL A 203 -19.49 -18.50 15.51
C VAL A 203 -19.84 -17.50 14.42
N ASN A 204 -19.79 -16.20 14.71
CA ASN A 204 -19.99 -15.12 13.74
C ASN A 204 -18.84 -14.99 12.73
N SER A 205 -17.64 -15.45 13.08
CA SER A 205 -16.49 -15.47 12.16
C SER A 205 -16.56 -16.60 11.11
N LEU A 206 -17.36 -17.64 11.37
CA LEU A 206 -17.51 -18.78 10.48
C LEU A 206 -18.49 -18.49 9.32
N GLN A 207 -18.18 -19.05 8.15
CA GLN A 207 -19.07 -18.97 6.99
C GLN A 207 -20.32 -19.83 7.18
N PRO A 208 -21.52 -19.36 6.79
CA PRO A 208 -22.71 -20.20 6.71
C PRO A 208 -22.49 -21.41 5.80
N ALA A 209 -23.04 -22.56 6.17
CA ALA A 209 -22.94 -23.78 5.39
C ALA A 209 -24.32 -24.30 5.00
N ARG A 210 -24.42 -24.82 3.76
CA ARG A 210 -25.54 -25.62 3.30
C ARG A 210 -25.10 -27.07 3.11
N VAL A 211 -25.82 -28.00 3.74
CA VAL A 211 -25.61 -29.44 3.56
C VAL A 211 -26.62 -29.96 2.54
N THR A 212 -26.15 -30.38 1.37
CA THR A 212 -26.99 -30.88 0.27
C THR A 212 -27.19 -32.40 0.30
N ARG A 213 -26.35 -33.13 1.05
CA ARG A 213 -26.36 -34.60 1.11
C ARG A 213 -26.26 -35.13 2.53
N TRP A 214 -27.35 -35.00 3.29
CA TRP A 214 -27.46 -35.53 4.65
C TRP A 214 -27.19 -37.04 4.78
N GLY A 215 -27.48 -37.83 3.74
CA GLY A 215 -27.17 -39.26 3.72
C GLY A 215 -25.67 -39.60 3.69
N GLY A 216 -24.80 -38.63 3.39
CA GLY A 216 -23.34 -38.79 3.37
C GLY A 216 -22.67 -38.50 4.72
N MET A 217 -23.45 -38.39 5.80
CA MET A 217 -22.96 -38.13 7.15
C MET A 217 -22.16 -39.31 7.69
N ILE A 218 -20.96 -39.03 8.20
CA ILE A 218 -20.08 -39.99 8.86
C ILE A 218 -20.41 -39.94 10.36
N SER A 219 -21.20 -40.90 10.83
CA SER A 219 -21.68 -40.94 12.22
C SER A 219 -20.69 -41.56 13.22
N THR A 220 -19.69 -42.29 12.72
CA THR A 220 -18.66 -42.98 13.50
C THR A 220 -17.25 -42.59 13.03
N PRO A 221 -16.86 -41.30 13.10
CA PRO A 221 -15.53 -40.88 12.69
C PRO A 221 -14.46 -41.52 13.56
N ASP A 222 -13.38 -42.02 12.94
CA ASP A 222 -12.26 -42.57 13.68
C ASP A 222 -11.45 -41.48 14.40
N ALA A 223 -10.53 -41.90 15.28
CA ALA A 223 -9.73 -40.97 16.08
C ALA A 223 -8.86 -40.03 15.23
N VAL A 224 -8.41 -40.49 14.05
CA VAL A 224 -7.59 -39.68 13.13
C VAL A 224 -8.44 -38.57 12.52
N LEU A 225 -9.63 -38.90 12.03
CA LEU A 225 -10.56 -37.94 11.46
C LEU A 225 -11.02 -36.92 12.52
N GLN A 226 -11.34 -37.37 13.73
CA GLN A 226 -11.64 -36.47 14.86
C GLN A 226 -10.48 -35.51 15.16
N ALA A 227 -9.23 -35.99 15.17
CA ALA A 227 -8.06 -35.14 15.38
C ALA A 227 -7.84 -34.12 14.25
N VAL A 228 -8.11 -34.49 12.99
CA VAL A 228 -8.04 -33.58 11.85
C VAL A 228 -9.10 -32.48 11.95
N ILE A 229 -10.34 -32.82 12.30
CA ILE A 229 -11.40 -31.84 12.50
C ILE A 229 -11.09 -30.93 13.69
N LYS A 230 -10.61 -31.49 14.80
CA LYS A 230 -10.17 -30.73 15.98
C LYS A 230 -9.13 -29.69 15.63
N ARG A 231 -8.13 -30.08 14.83
CA ARG A 231 -7.10 -29.14 14.35
C ARG A 231 -7.70 -27.99 13.57
N SER A 232 -8.65 -28.25 12.67
CA SER A 232 -9.31 -27.20 11.90
C SER A 232 -10.22 -26.30 12.74
N LEU A 233 -10.88 -26.82 13.77
CA LEU A 233 -11.60 -25.99 14.74
C LEU A 233 -10.63 -25.05 15.47
N VAL A 234 -9.50 -25.57 15.98
CA VAL A 234 -8.48 -24.75 16.65
C VAL A 234 -7.89 -23.70 15.71
N GLU A 235 -7.58 -24.06 14.46
CA GLU A 235 -7.08 -23.13 13.44
C GLU A 235 -8.09 -22.04 13.07
N SER A 236 -9.40 -22.32 13.17
CA SER A 236 -10.48 -21.34 12.96
C SER A 236 -10.70 -20.38 14.14
N GLY A 237 -9.99 -20.56 15.26
CA GLY A 237 -10.17 -19.75 16.46
C GLY A 237 -11.24 -20.27 17.42
N CYS A 238 -11.62 -21.55 17.34
CA CYS A 238 -12.60 -22.15 18.25
C CYS A 238 -12.15 -21.99 19.72
N PRO A 239 -13.03 -21.51 20.63
CA PRO A 239 -12.69 -21.35 22.03
C PRO A 239 -12.24 -22.67 22.67
N ALA A 240 -11.20 -22.59 23.48
CA ALA A 240 -10.60 -23.78 24.10
C ALA A 240 -11.53 -24.45 25.13
N SER A 241 -12.53 -23.72 25.65
CA SER A 241 -13.56 -24.24 26.56
C SER A 241 -14.43 -25.30 25.88
N ILE A 242 -14.82 -25.10 24.62
CA ILE A 242 -15.81 -25.96 23.95
C ILE A 242 -15.22 -26.93 22.93
N VAL A 243 -13.97 -26.74 22.49
CA VAL A 243 -13.40 -27.52 21.36
C VAL A 243 -13.36 -29.04 21.60
N ASN A 244 -13.15 -29.48 22.84
CA ASN A 244 -13.13 -30.90 23.17
C ASN A 244 -14.54 -31.48 23.16
N GLU A 245 -15.50 -30.79 23.75
CA GLU A 245 -16.90 -31.18 23.80
C GLU A 245 -17.52 -31.25 22.40
N LEU A 246 -17.23 -30.27 21.53
CA LEU A 246 -17.64 -30.31 20.12
C LEU A 246 -17.13 -31.56 19.38
N ILE A 247 -15.90 -31.98 19.67
CA ILE A 247 -15.30 -33.18 19.05
C ILE A 247 -15.85 -34.47 19.64
N GLU A 248 -16.17 -34.49 20.94
CA GLU A 248 -16.91 -35.60 21.55
C GLU A 248 -18.30 -35.74 20.90
N ASN A 249 -18.97 -34.61 20.68
CA ASN A 249 -20.24 -34.47 19.96
C ASN A 249 -20.12 -34.60 18.43
N ALA A 250 -18.99 -35.10 17.92
CA ALA A 250 -18.81 -35.44 16.50
C ALA A 250 -19.21 -36.88 16.16
N HIS A 251 -19.53 -37.69 17.16
CA HIS A 251 -19.77 -39.12 17.03
C HIS A 251 -21.15 -39.49 17.58
N GLU A 252 -21.85 -40.41 16.92
CA GLU A 252 -23.23 -40.82 17.26
C GLU A 252 -23.44 -41.32 18.70
N ARG A 253 -22.37 -41.76 19.38
CA ARG A 253 -22.42 -42.20 20.78
C ARG A 253 -22.70 -41.05 21.76
N SER A 254 -22.45 -39.83 21.32
CA SER A 254 -22.64 -38.59 22.08
C SER A 254 -23.65 -37.65 21.40
N TRP A 255 -24.36 -38.12 20.37
CA TRP A 255 -25.39 -37.32 19.71
C TRP A 255 -26.73 -37.40 20.46
N PRO A 256 -27.56 -36.36 20.34
CA PRO A 256 -28.90 -36.38 20.92
C PRO A 256 -29.80 -37.38 20.18
N GLN A 257 -30.93 -37.72 20.79
CA GLN A 257 -31.77 -38.85 20.36
C GLN A 257 -32.22 -38.75 18.90
N GLY A 258 -32.46 -37.53 18.40
CA GLY A 258 -32.84 -37.21 17.02
C GLY A 258 -31.77 -37.50 15.95
N LEU A 259 -30.55 -37.89 16.37
CA LEU A 259 -29.40 -38.21 15.51
C LEU A 259 -28.71 -39.54 15.87
N ALA A 260 -28.96 -40.10 17.05
CA ALA A 260 -28.17 -41.18 17.64
C ALA A 260 -28.14 -42.48 16.82
N THR A 261 -29.25 -42.85 16.15
CA THR A 261 -29.34 -44.13 15.40
C THR A 261 -29.54 -43.91 13.91
N LEU A 262 -29.16 -44.91 13.10
CA LEU A 262 -29.39 -44.88 11.65
C LEU A 262 -30.88 -44.72 11.30
N GLU A 263 -31.77 -45.39 12.03
CA GLU A 263 -33.22 -45.31 11.82
C GLU A 263 -33.73 -43.89 12.08
N THR A 264 -33.33 -43.28 13.20
CA THR A 264 -33.70 -41.90 13.51
C THR A 264 -33.15 -40.93 12.46
N ARG A 265 -31.91 -41.16 11.97
CA ARG A 265 -31.32 -40.34 10.91
C ARG A 265 -32.03 -40.44 9.57
N GLN A 266 -32.58 -41.60 9.24
CA GLN A 266 -33.38 -41.77 8.04
C GLN A 266 -34.74 -41.07 8.18
N MET A 267 -35.38 -41.19 9.34
CA MET A 267 -36.66 -40.55 9.64
C MET A 267 -36.55 -39.01 9.64
N ASN A 268 -35.52 -38.46 10.28
CA ASN A 268 -35.33 -37.02 10.46
C ASN A 268 -34.59 -36.35 9.29
N ARG A 269 -34.28 -37.06 8.20
CA ARG A 269 -33.45 -36.55 7.09
C ARG A 269 -33.91 -35.20 6.56
N ARG A 270 -35.22 -35.01 6.39
CA ARG A 270 -35.79 -33.73 5.91
C ARG A 270 -35.75 -32.64 6.99
N TYR A 271 -35.84 -33.04 8.25
CA TYR A 271 -35.86 -32.10 9.37
C TYR A 271 -34.49 -31.45 9.59
N TYR A 272 -33.40 -32.13 9.23
CA TYR A 272 -32.04 -31.58 9.28
C TYR A 272 -31.82 -30.36 8.38
N GLU A 273 -32.62 -30.19 7.32
CA GLU A 273 -32.54 -29.00 6.46
C GLU A 273 -32.85 -27.69 7.22
N ASN A 274 -33.46 -27.78 8.42
CA ASN A 274 -33.75 -26.64 9.28
C ASN A 274 -32.57 -26.24 10.20
N TYR A 275 -31.47 -27.00 10.23
CA TYR A 275 -30.31 -26.61 11.02
C TYR A 275 -29.64 -25.34 10.47
N VAL A 276 -29.30 -24.43 11.37
CA VAL A 276 -28.34 -23.36 11.12
C VAL A 276 -26.94 -23.92 11.32
N ALA A 277 -26.23 -24.13 10.21
CA ALA A 277 -24.93 -24.77 10.20
C ALA A 277 -23.83 -23.79 9.77
N LYS A 278 -22.68 -23.86 10.45
CA LYS A 278 -21.47 -23.09 10.12
C LYS A 278 -20.40 -24.02 9.56
N ARG A 279 -19.67 -23.57 8.54
CA ARG A 279 -18.66 -24.37 7.86
C ARG A 279 -17.39 -24.48 8.69
N ILE A 280 -16.86 -25.70 8.85
CA ILE A 280 -15.48 -25.89 9.31
C ILE A 280 -14.53 -25.63 8.13
N PRO A 281 -13.63 -24.63 8.21
CA PRO A 281 -12.80 -24.21 7.08
C PRO A 281 -12.00 -25.37 6.46
N GLY A 282 -12.11 -25.52 5.13
CA GLY A 282 -11.35 -26.53 4.39
C GLY A 282 -11.73 -27.99 4.68
N LYS A 283 -12.87 -28.25 5.34
CA LYS A 283 -13.35 -29.61 5.66
C LYS A 283 -14.76 -29.82 5.14
N GLN A 284 -15.13 -31.05 4.77
CA GLN A 284 -16.53 -31.42 4.55
C GLN A 284 -17.20 -31.68 5.90
N ALA A 285 -17.31 -30.65 6.72
CA ALA A 285 -17.86 -30.73 8.06
C ALA A 285 -18.49 -29.40 8.48
N VAL A 286 -19.48 -29.47 9.34
CA VAL A 286 -20.17 -28.30 9.89
C VAL A 286 -20.25 -28.37 11.40
N VAL A 287 -20.38 -27.20 12.01
CA VAL A 287 -20.75 -27.04 13.42
C VAL A 287 -22.21 -26.58 13.46
N VAL A 288 -22.99 -27.18 14.35
CA VAL A 288 -24.36 -26.78 14.67
C VAL A 288 -24.39 -26.38 16.13
N MET A 289 -24.35 -25.08 16.38
CA MET A 289 -24.28 -24.53 17.74
C MET A 289 -25.66 -24.47 18.36
N ALA A 290 -25.76 -24.82 19.65
CA ALA A 290 -27.01 -24.75 20.39
C ALA A 290 -27.58 -23.33 20.42
N CYS A 291 -26.72 -22.32 20.58
CA CYS A 291 -27.11 -20.91 20.60
C CYS A 291 -27.75 -20.40 19.30
N GLU A 292 -27.43 -20.99 18.14
CA GLU A 292 -28.04 -20.64 16.84
C GLU A 292 -29.20 -21.57 16.44
N ASN A 293 -29.47 -22.63 17.22
CA ASN A 293 -30.43 -23.68 16.88
C ASN A 293 -31.52 -23.89 17.94
N GLN A 294 -31.86 -22.85 18.70
CA GLN A 294 -32.92 -22.87 19.72
C GLN A 294 -34.33 -23.16 19.15
N HIS A 295 -34.51 -23.03 17.83
CA HIS A 295 -35.75 -23.38 17.12
C HIS A 295 -35.87 -24.88 16.83
N MET A 296 -34.79 -25.63 16.97
CA MET A 296 -34.79 -27.09 16.83
C MET A 296 -35.22 -27.74 18.15
N GLY A 297 -35.80 -28.94 18.08
CA GLY A 297 -36.18 -29.68 19.29
C GLY A 297 -34.97 -30.02 20.18
N ASP A 298 -35.20 -30.19 21.48
CA ASP A 298 -34.17 -30.56 22.47
C ASP A 298 -33.51 -31.92 22.18
N ASP A 299 -34.16 -32.77 21.39
CA ASP A 299 -33.63 -34.04 20.92
C ASP A 299 -32.74 -33.91 19.66
N MET A 300 -32.61 -32.71 19.10
CA MET A 300 -31.89 -32.44 17.85
C MET A 300 -30.58 -31.68 18.07
N VAL A 301 -30.42 -30.97 19.18
CA VAL A 301 -29.22 -30.19 19.50
C VAL A 301 -28.79 -30.43 20.94
N GLN A 302 -27.51 -30.27 21.22
CA GLN A 302 -26.95 -30.38 22.56
C GLN A 302 -25.93 -29.27 22.77
N GLU A 303 -25.82 -28.77 24.00
CA GLU A 303 -24.77 -27.82 24.39
C GLU A 303 -23.37 -28.47 24.36
N PRO A 304 -22.31 -27.75 23.93
CA PRO A 304 -22.32 -26.40 23.36
C PRO A 304 -22.76 -26.37 21.88
N GLY A 305 -22.72 -27.54 21.24
CA GLY A 305 -23.10 -27.76 19.86
C GLY A 305 -22.71 -29.17 19.41
N LEU A 306 -22.96 -29.44 18.14
CA LEU A 306 -22.65 -30.70 17.49
C LEU A 306 -21.70 -30.47 16.32
N VAL A 307 -20.88 -31.46 16.03
CA VAL A 307 -20.07 -31.50 14.80
C VAL A 307 -20.62 -32.61 13.91
N MET A 308 -20.90 -32.28 12.65
CA MET A 308 -21.34 -33.25 11.65
C MET A 308 -20.33 -33.28 10.51
N ILE A 309 -19.76 -34.47 10.28
CA ILE A 309 -18.74 -34.71 9.27
C ILE A 309 -19.40 -35.44 8.10
N PHE A 310 -19.04 -35.07 6.88
CA PHE A 310 -19.62 -35.61 5.66
C PHE A 310 -18.53 -36.05 4.70
N ALA A 311 -18.82 -37.06 3.88
CA ALA A 311 -17.94 -37.44 2.77
C ALA A 311 -17.95 -36.36 1.66
N HIS A 312 -19.10 -35.73 1.43
CA HIS A 312 -19.32 -34.71 0.40
C HIS A 312 -20.67 -34.00 0.63
N GLY A 313 -20.88 -32.86 -0.04
CA GLY A 313 -22.16 -32.14 -0.03
C GLY A 313 -22.26 -30.99 0.97
N VAL A 314 -21.15 -30.52 1.54
CA VAL A 314 -21.10 -29.27 2.32
C VAL A 314 -20.63 -28.13 1.42
N GLU A 315 -21.49 -27.13 1.25
CA GLU A 315 -21.30 -25.93 0.43
C GLU A 315 -21.34 -24.68 1.32
N GLU A 316 -20.66 -23.61 0.89
CA GLU A 316 -20.76 -22.27 1.52
C GLU A 316 -21.90 -21.48 0.85
N ILE A 317 -22.53 -20.56 1.61
CA ILE A 317 -23.64 -19.73 1.15
C ILE A 317 -23.22 -18.26 1.13
#